data_AF-X1FZD9-F1
#
_entry.id   AF-X1FZD9-F1
#
_cell.length_a   1.000
_cell.length_b   1.000
_cell.length_c   1.000
_cell.angle_alpha   90.00
_cell.angle_beta   90.00
_cell.angle_gamma   90.00
#
_symmetry.space_group_name_H-M   'P 1'
#
loop_
_entity.id
_entity.type
_entity.pdbx_description
1 polymer ?
#
loop_
_entity_poly.entity_id
_entity_poly.type
_entity_poly.pdbx_seq_one_letter_code
_entity_poly.pdbx_strand_id
1 'polypeptide(L)'
;CESFTPLPLTDCSLEEALDSWETNPLIWGGIPSSILEQRVPEDEFRKFIGSLLVSIEGRPIILGIADAMMTDNLVERVEWIAEQIDFTSP
;
A
#
# COMPACT_ATOMS: atom_id res chain seq x y z
N CYS A 1 17.29 5.82 -0.07
CA CYS A 1 15.94 5.60 0.47
C CYS A 1 15.06 6.49 -0.38
N GLU A 2 14.35 5.90 -1.34
CA GLU A 2 13.62 6.66 -2.34
C GLU A 2 12.12 6.45 -2.10
N SER A 3 11.35 7.54 -2.06
CA SER A 3 9.90 7.48 -2.05
C SER A 3 9.42 7.31 -3.50
N PHE A 4 8.50 6.38 -3.73
CA PHE A 4 7.98 6.06 -5.05
C PHE A 4 6.45 6.11 -5.04
N THR A 5 5.89 6.80 -6.03
CA THR A 5 4.45 6.95 -6.19
C THR A 5 4.02 6.28 -7.51
N PRO A 6 3.41 5.09 -7.47
CA PRO A 6 2.97 4.37 -8.67
C PRO A 6 1.66 4.94 -9.25
N LEU A 7 1.12 4.25 -10.26
CA LEU A 7 -0.26 4.40 -10.72
C LEU A 7 -1.25 4.56 -9.53
N PRO A 8 -2.24 5.46 -9.66
CA PRO A 8 -2.59 6.25 -10.85
C PRO A 8 -1.85 7.59 -10.99
N LEU A 9 -0.87 7.89 -10.13
CA LEU A 9 -0.22 9.20 -10.08
C LEU A 9 0.96 9.32 -11.07
N THR A 10 1.48 8.19 -11.54
CA THR A 10 2.50 8.08 -12.59
C THR A 10 2.11 6.99 -13.59
N ASP A 11 2.79 6.90 -14.74
CA ASP A 11 2.55 5.85 -15.75
C ASP A 11 3.17 4.48 -15.38
N CYS A 12 3.78 4.36 -14.20
CA CYS A 12 4.49 3.16 -13.75
C CYS A 12 3.70 2.46 -12.64
N SER A 13 3.38 1.18 -12.82
CA SER A 13 2.81 0.37 -11.75
C SER A 13 3.85 0.05 -10.67
N LEU A 14 3.37 -0.30 -9.47
CA LEU A 14 4.24 -0.76 -8.39
C LEU A 14 4.99 -2.05 -8.80
N GLU A 15 4.34 -2.93 -9.54
CA GLU A 15 4.89 -4.20 -10.05
C GLU A 15 6.05 -3.95 -11.04
N GLU A 16 5.85 -3.08 -12.02
CA GLU A 16 6.90 -2.70 -12.99
C GLU A 16 8.12 -2.08 -12.30
N ALA A 17 7.89 -1.17 -11.35
CA ALA A 17 8.98 -0.56 -10.59
C ALA A 17 9.76 -1.61 -9.78
N LEU A 18 9.04 -2.50 -9.09
CA LEU A 18 9.61 -3.58 -8.29
C LEU A 18 10.41 -4.60 -9.12
N ASP A 19 10.00 -4.88 -10.35
CA ASP A 19 10.68 -5.82 -11.24
C ASP A 19 11.89 -5.20 -11.96
N SER A 20 11.95 -3.88 -12.07
CA SER A 20 13.02 -3.16 -12.77
C SER A 20 14.33 -3.02 -11.99
N TRP A 21 14.35 -3.33 -10.69
CA TRP A 21 15.50 -3.08 -9.83
C TRP A 21 16.38 -4.32 -9.62
N GLU A 22 17.63 -4.25 -10.10
CA GLU A 22 18.64 -5.34 -9.99
C GLU A 22 18.96 -5.76 -8.54
N THR A 23 18.73 -4.89 -7.55
CA THR A 23 19.14 -5.11 -6.14
C THR A 23 17.99 -5.24 -5.15
N ASN A 24 16.75 -5.39 -5.61
CA ASN A 24 15.55 -5.55 -4.77
C ASN A 24 15.53 -4.59 -3.56
N PRO A 25 15.57 -3.26 -3.79
CA PRO A 25 15.71 -2.29 -2.73
C PRO A 25 14.49 -2.32 -1.80
N LEU A 26 14.72 -1.95 -0.55
CA LEU A 26 13.65 -1.78 0.42
C LEU A 26 12.74 -0.63 -0.01
N ILE A 27 11.46 -0.92 -0.29
CA ILE A 27 10.42 0.10 -0.52
C ILE A 27 9.81 0.53 0.81
N TRP A 28 9.49 1.81 0.96
CA TRP A 28 8.65 2.31 2.07
C TRP A 28 7.41 3.02 1.50
N GLY A 29 6.22 2.58 1.92
CA GLY A 29 4.94 3.15 1.49
C GLY A 29 4.03 2.08 0.89
N GLY A 30 3.24 2.47 -0.13
CA GLY A 30 2.39 1.55 -0.91
C GLY A 30 0.89 1.74 -0.74
N ILE A 31 0.42 2.34 0.37
CA ILE A 31 -0.99 2.63 0.59
C ILE A 31 -1.27 4.09 0.23
N PRO A 32 -2.07 4.39 -0.80
CA PRO A 32 -2.48 5.76 -1.08
C PRO A 32 -3.50 6.24 -0.04
N SER A 33 -3.32 7.44 0.52
CA SER A 33 -4.27 8.04 1.48
C SER A 33 -5.72 8.04 0.99
N SER A 34 -5.93 8.16 -0.33
CA SER A 34 -7.27 8.19 -0.94
C SER A 34 -8.08 6.91 -0.73
N ILE A 35 -7.46 5.74 -0.58
CA ILE A 35 -8.19 4.49 -0.30
C ILE A 35 -8.75 4.45 1.13
N LEU A 36 -8.23 5.30 2.03
CA LEU A 36 -8.64 5.36 3.43
C LEU A 36 -9.84 6.28 3.65
N GLU A 37 -10.27 7.02 2.62
CA GLU A 37 -11.36 7.98 2.71
C GLU A 37 -12.73 7.32 2.93
N GLN A 38 -13.60 7.97 3.70
CA GLN A 38 -14.95 7.48 3.99
C GLN A 38 -15.81 7.26 2.75
N ARG A 39 -15.57 8.03 1.67
CA ARG A 39 -16.34 7.90 0.41
C ARG A 39 -16.02 6.63 -0.38
N VAL A 40 -14.90 5.98 -0.11
CA VAL A 40 -14.52 4.73 -0.79
C VAL A 40 -15.35 3.59 -0.21
N PRO A 41 -16.08 2.82 -1.03
CA PRO A 41 -16.83 1.65 -0.58
C PRO A 41 -15.94 0.63 0.15
N GLU A 42 -16.48 0.01 1.19
CA GLU A 42 -15.75 -0.93 2.05
C GLU A 42 -15.20 -2.15 1.29
N ASP A 43 -15.95 -2.65 0.31
CA ASP A 43 -15.55 -3.77 -0.55
C ASP A 43 -14.42 -3.38 -1.51
N GLU A 44 -14.44 -2.17 -2.06
CA GLU A 44 -13.37 -1.63 -2.89
C GLU A 44 -12.07 -1.47 -2.08
N PHE A 45 -12.18 -0.89 -0.88
CA PHE A 45 -11.07 -0.79 0.07
C PHE A 45 -10.45 -2.16 0.38
N ARG A 46 -11.26 -3.14 0.80
CA ARG A 46 -10.78 -4.48 1.16
C ARG A 46 -10.15 -5.21 -0.03
N LYS A 47 -10.75 -5.08 -1.22
CA LYS A 47 -10.22 -5.67 -2.44
C LYS A 47 -8.87 -5.07 -2.80
N PHE A 48 -8.74 -3.75 -2.74
CA PHE A 48 -7.48 -3.05 -3.03
C PHE A 48 -6.37 -3.49 -2.06
N ILE A 49 -6.62 -3.47 -0.75
CA ILE A 49 -5.63 -3.88 0.25
C ILE A 49 -5.28 -5.36 0.08
N GLY A 50 -6.26 -6.24 -0.15
CA GLY A 50 -5.99 -7.66 -0.40
C GLY A 50 -5.08 -7.88 -1.61
N SER A 51 -5.34 -7.21 -2.72
CA SER A 51 -4.48 -7.27 -3.91
C SER A 51 -3.09 -6.69 -3.66
N LEU A 52 -2.98 -5.60 -2.90
CA LEU A 52 -1.71 -4.99 -2.51
C LEU A 52 -0.87 -5.97 -1.68
N LEU A 53 -1.46 -6.59 -0.64
CA LEU A 53 -0.76 -7.55 0.22
C LEU A 53 -0.24 -8.76 -0.56
N VAL A 54 -1.02 -9.29 -1.50
CA VAL A 54 -0.58 -10.38 -2.40
C VAL A 54 0.60 -9.93 -3.29
N SER A 55 0.56 -8.72 -3.83
CA SER A 55 1.60 -8.22 -4.74
C SER A 55 2.97 -8.00 -4.08
N ILE A 56 2.97 -7.73 -2.77
CA ILE A 56 4.20 -7.45 -1.99
C ILE A 56 4.70 -8.65 -1.19
N GLU A 57 4.03 -9.81 -1.29
CA GLU A 57 4.40 -11.02 -0.56
C GLU A 57 5.85 -11.42 -0.88
N GLY A 58 6.66 -11.62 0.17
CA GLY A 58 8.08 -11.99 0.03
C GLY A 58 9.01 -10.88 -0.49
N ARG A 59 8.52 -9.65 -0.67
CA ARG A 59 9.33 -8.49 -1.10
C ARG A 59 9.82 -7.69 0.12
N PRO A 60 11.04 -7.11 0.07
CA PRO A 60 11.53 -6.22 1.13
C PRO A 60 10.76 -4.90 1.09
N ILE A 61 9.78 -4.75 1.99
CA ILE A 61 8.94 -3.55 2.09
C ILE A 61 8.67 -3.15 3.54
N ILE A 62 8.66 -1.84 3.81
CA ILE A 62 8.01 -1.24 4.97
C ILE A 62 6.66 -0.71 4.46
N LEU A 63 5.59 -1.47 4.66
CA LEU A 63 4.26 -1.06 4.20
C LEU A 63 3.76 0.11 5.05
N GLY A 64 3.27 1.15 4.38
CA GLY A 64 2.73 2.32 5.05
C GLY A 64 1.98 3.21 4.07
N ILE A 65 1.42 4.30 4.60
CA ILE A 65 0.79 5.33 3.79
C ILE A 65 1.91 6.05 3.01
N ALA A 66 1.79 6.08 1.69
CA ALA A 66 2.85 6.56 0.80
C ALA A 66 3.10 8.06 0.92
N ASP A 67 2.07 8.81 1.32
CA ASP A 67 2.06 10.26 1.48
C ASP A 67 1.83 10.65 2.95
N ALA A 68 0.59 10.94 3.33
CA ALA A 68 0.20 11.39 4.65
C ALA A 68 -1.26 11.05 4.93
N MET A 69 -1.62 10.88 6.20
CA MET A 69 -3.02 10.81 6.62
C MET A 69 -3.70 12.16 6.40
N MET A 70 -4.85 12.13 5.73
CA MET A 70 -5.70 13.28 5.48
C MET A 70 -6.85 13.35 6.49
N THR A 71 -7.48 14.51 6.63
CA THR A 71 -8.53 14.75 7.65
C THR A 71 -9.77 13.87 7.45
N ASP A 72 -10.05 13.43 6.23
CA ASP A 72 -11.17 12.57 5.85
C ASP A 72 -10.79 11.07 5.76
N ASN A 73 -9.55 10.72 6.12
CA ASN A 73 -9.14 9.33 6.23
C ASN A 73 -9.64 8.70 7.52
N LEU A 74 -10.10 7.46 7.41
CA LEU A 74 -10.59 6.68 8.54
C LEU A 74 -9.42 5.96 9.24
N VAL A 75 -9.22 6.27 10.53
CA VAL A 75 -8.18 5.63 11.35
C VAL A 75 -8.48 4.13 11.52
N GLU A 76 -9.75 3.75 11.56
CA GLU A 76 -10.23 2.38 11.66
C GLU A 76 -9.76 1.52 10.48
N ARG A 77 -9.56 2.13 9.30
CA ARG A 77 -9.00 1.42 8.14
C ARG A 77 -7.52 1.13 8.31
N VAL A 78 -6.78 2.04 8.94
CA VAL A 78 -5.36 1.84 9.27
C VAL A 78 -5.23 0.72 10.31
N GLU A 79 -6.06 0.73 11.35
CA GLU A 79 -6.14 -0.34 12.34
C GLU A 79 -6.44 -1.70 11.68
N TRP A 80 -7.46 -1.76 10.83
CA TRP A 80 -7.81 -2.99 10.12
C TRP A 80 -6.66 -3.52 9.24
N ILE A 81 -5.94 -2.64 8.53
CA ILE A 81 -4.77 -3.05 7.73
C ILE A 81 -3.69 -3.66 8.62
N ALA A 82 -3.41 -3.04 9.78
CA ALA A 82 -2.43 -3.57 10.72
C ALA A 82 -2.81 -4.98 11.21
N GLU A 83 -4.09 -5.19 11.54
CA GLU A 83 -4.59 -6.53 11.92
C GLU A 83 -4.41 -7.58 10.81
N GLN A 84 -4.60 -7.20 9.54
CA GLN A 84 -4.36 -8.12 8.43
C GLN A 84 -2.88 -8.48 8.28
N ILE A 85 -1.98 -7.50 8.44
CA ILE A 85 -0.53 -7.74 8.34
C ILE A 85 -0.07 -8.67 9.46
N ASP A 86 -0.52 -8.45 10.70
CA ASP A 86 -0.17 -9.29 11.84
C ASP A 86 -0.69 -10.73 11.68
N PHE A 87 -1.89 -10.91 11.12
CA PHE A 87 -2.42 -12.24 10.83
C PHE A 87 -1.64 -12.99 9.74
N THR A 88 -1.08 -12.27 8.78
CA THR A 88 -0.40 -12.86 7.60
C THR A 88 1.11 -12.99 7.81
N SER A 89 1.67 -12.39 8.86
CA SER A 89 3.09 -12.48 9.22
C SER A 89 3.36 -13.76 10.03
N PRO A 90 4.26 -14.66 9.58
CA PRO A 90 4.62 -15.88 10.31
C PRO A 90 5.47 -15.65 11.57
#